data_AF-A0A024Q7R5-F1
#
_entry.id   AF-A0A024Q7R5-F1
#
_cell.length_a   1.000
_cell.length_b   1.000
_cell.length_c   1.000
_cell.angle_alpha   90.00
_cell.angle_beta   90.00
_cell.angle_gamma   90.00
#
_symmetry.space_group_name_H-M   'P 1'
#
loop_
_entity.id
_entity.type
_entity.pdbx_description
1 polymer ?
#
loop_
_entity_poly.entity_id
_entity_poly.type
_entity_poly.pdbx_seq_one_letter_code
_entity_poly.pdbx_strand_id
1 'polypeptide(L)'
;MSIFKQADLVLSSHALFTGLEDTTFSGSVAIKDKHIIAVGSEEEVKSYIGPNTKVNVYENQLIMPGFQDFHLHLFLGSLSQDSVWLIDAKSEQETAEMVKTFADSRPNDPWVIGFSWYHVFWDEKNCRIVLHLTS
;
A
#
# COMPACT_ATOMS: atom_id res chain seq x y z
N MET A 1 -34.00 13.98 3.14
CA MET A 1 -33.26 13.53 4.33
C MET A 1 -33.37 12.01 4.34
N SER A 2 -32.33 11.30 3.86
CA SER A 2 -32.42 9.86 3.60
C SER A 2 -32.38 9.08 4.91
N ILE A 3 -33.41 8.28 5.17
CA ILE A 3 -33.59 7.48 6.38
C ILE A 3 -32.81 6.18 6.21
N PHE A 4 -31.49 6.22 6.39
CA PHE A 4 -30.70 4.99 6.56
C PHE A 4 -30.79 4.59 8.04
N LYS A 5 -31.79 3.78 8.39
CA LYS A 5 -32.02 3.42 9.79
C LYS A 5 -31.12 2.27 10.29
N GLN A 6 -30.62 1.42 9.41
CA GLN A 6 -29.84 0.23 9.76
C GLN A 6 -28.55 0.14 8.94
N ALA A 7 -27.44 -0.14 9.63
CA ALA A 7 -26.12 -0.33 9.03
C ALA A 7 -26.03 -1.66 8.26
N ASP A 8 -25.17 -1.70 7.25
CA ASP A 8 -24.78 -2.96 6.60
C ASP A 8 -23.69 -3.67 7.41
N LEU A 9 -22.81 -2.88 8.05
CA LEU A 9 -21.66 -3.35 8.81
C LEU A 9 -21.49 -2.52 10.08
N VAL A 10 -21.23 -3.19 11.20
CA VAL A 10 -20.76 -2.59 12.44
C VAL A 10 -19.41 -3.22 12.78
N LEU A 11 -18.43 -2.37 13.07
CA LEU A 11 -17.11 -2.77 13.56
C LEU A 11 -16.99 -2.32 15.02
N SER A 12 -16.62 -3.22 15.92
CA SER A 12 -16.51 -2.94 17.36
C SER A 12 -15.14 -3.34 17.88
N SER A 13 -14.56 -2.52 18.76
CA SER A 13 -13.27 -2.78 19.41
C SER A 13 -13.12 -2.00 20.71
N HIS A 14 -12.31 -2.51 21.62
CA HIS A 14 -11.81 -1.81 22.80
C HIS A 14 -10.75 -0.74 22.48
N ALA A 15 -10.21 -0.76 21.26
CA ALA A 15 -9.19 0.15 20.76
C ALA A 15 -9.66 0.84 19.46
N LEU A 16 -10.71 1.67 19.55
CA LEU A 16 -11.18 2.51 18.45
C LEU A 16 -10.49 3.89 18.52
N PHE A 17 -9.83 4.29 17.43
CA PHE A 17 -9.22 5.60 17.26
C PHE A 17 -9.95 6.35 16.14
N THR A 18 -10.43 7.57 16.40
CA THR A 18 -11.13 8.39 15.40
C THR A 18 -10.27 9.55 14.87
N GLY A 19 -9.15 9.84 15.52
CA GLY A 19 -8.32 11.01 15.23
C GLY A 19 -8.90 12.35 15.71
N LEU A 20 -10.01 12.34 16.47
CA LEU A 20 -10.54 13.54 17.13
C LEU A 20 -9.79 13.87 18.43
N GLU A 21 -9.29 12.84 19.10
CA GLU A 21 -8.51 12.90 20.33
C GLU A 21 -7.27 12.02 20.18
N ASP A 22 -6.25 12.24 21.01
CA ASP A 22 -4.97 11.51 20.95
C ASP A 22 -5.00 10.11 21.62
N THR A 23 -6.20 9.59 21.91
CA THR A 23 -6.39 8.32 22.62
C THR A 23 -7.41 7.42 21.96
N THR A 24 -7.31 6.12 22.22
CA THR A 24 -8.31 5.12 21.82
C THR A 24 -9.40 4.97 22.88
N PHE A 25 -10.59 4.54 22.48
CA PHE A 25 -11.66 4.17 23.41
C PHE A 25 -12.36 2.87 22.98
N SER A 26 -13.11 2.27 23.90
CA SER A 26 -13.99 1.14 23.58
C SER A 26 -15.24 1.64 22.88
N GLY A 27 -15.43 1.24 21.62
CA GLY A 27 -16.49 1.79 20.79
C GLY A 27 -16.78 0.97 19.54
N SER A 28 -17.69 1.51 18.73
CA SER A 28 -18.18 0.91 17.50
C SER A 28 -18.35 1.95 16.40
N VAL A 29 -18.23 1.50 15.15
CA VAL A 29 -18.47 2.28 13.94
C VAL A 29 -19.56 1.59 13.13
N ALA A 30 -20.62 2.31 12.80
CA ALA A 30 -21.71 1.84 11.96
C ALA A 30 -21.56 2.37 10.54
N ILE A 31 -21.64 1.47 9.55
CA ILE A 31 -21.38 1.76 8.15
C ILE A 31 -22.59 1.34 7.31
N LYS A 32 -23.06 2.26 6.45
CA LYS A 32 -24.06 2.00 5.42
C LYS A 32 -23.48 2.34 4.06
N ASP A 33 -23.57 1.41 3.12
CA ASP A 33 -22.96 1.52 1.79
C ASP A 33 -21.47 1.90 1.86
N LYS A 34 -21.14 3.17 1.63
CA LYS A 34 -19.77 3.72 1.65
C LYS A 34 -19.59 4.83 2.69
N HIS A 35 -20.54 4.97 3.62
CA HIS A 35 -20.56 6.07 4.58
C HIS A 35 -20.62 5.56 6.01
N ILE A 36 -19.89 6.23 6.89
CA ILE A 36 -20.03 6.08 8.33
C ILE A 36 -21.31 6.83 8.74
N ILE A 37 -22.25 6.14 9.37
CA ILE A 37 -23.53 6.71 9.81
C ILE A 37 -23.62 6.92 11.32
N ALA A 38 -22.74 6.26 12.09
CA ALA A 38 -22.58 6.51 13.52
C ALA A 38 -21.19 6.04 14.00
N VAL A 39 -20.66 6.71 15.02
CA VAL A 39 -19.47 6.33 15.78
C VAL A 39 -19.75 6.64 17.23
N GLY A 40 -19.43 5.72 18.13
CA GLY A 40 -19.65 5.94 19.57
C GLY A 40 -19.48 4.67 20.38
N SER A 41 -20.07 4.65 21.56
CA SER A 41 -20.21 3.44 22.38
C SER A 41 -21.06 2.38 21.69
N GLU A 42 -20.93 1.13 22.16
CA GLU A 42 -21.74 0.02 21.65
C GLU A 42 -23.25 0.30 21.78
N GLU A 43 -23.69 0.89 22.90
CA GLU A 43 -25.10 1.22 23.13
C GLU A 43 -25.63 2.31 22.18
N GLU A 44 -24.82 3.33 21.85
CA GLU A 44 -25.20 4.35 20.87
C GLU A 44 -25.36 3.77 19.46
N VAL A 45 -24.48 2.83 19.09
CA VAL A 45 -24.49 2.18 17.77
C VAL A 45 -25.55 1.07 17.66
N LYS A 46 -25.99 0.50 18.77
CA LYS A 46 -26.97 -0.59 18.83
C LYS A 46 -28.27 -0.31 18.08
N SER A 47 -28.70 0.95 18.07
CA SER A 47 -29.92 1.39 17.35
C SER A 47 -29.83 1.24 15.83
N TYR A 48 -28.62 1.13 15.28
CA TYR A 48 -28.35 0.95 13.85
C TYR A 48 -28.23 -0.53 13.47
N ILE A 49 -28.29 -1.47 14.42
CA ILE A 49 -28.19 -2.90 14.14
C ILE A 49 -29.57 -3.45 13.74
N GLY A 50 -29.64 -4.03 12.55
CA GLY A 50 -30.80 -4.71 12.00
C GLY A 50 -30.56 -6.21 11.76
N PRO A 51 -31.59 -6.94 11.31
CA PRO A 51 -31.49 -8.39 11.07
C PRO A 51 -30.46 -8.75 9.99
N ASN A 52 -30.11 -7.81 9.11
CA ASN A 52 -29.13 -8.01 8.03
C ASN A 52 -27.78 -7.32 8.30
N THR A 53 -27.61 -6.68 9.46
CA THR A 53 -26.37 -5.99 9.79
C THR A 53 -25.30 -7.01 10.16
N LYS A 54 -24.16 -6.96 9.48
CA LYS A 54 -22.98 -7.74 9.87
C LYS A 54 -22.29 -7.04 11.03
N VAL A 55 -22.08 -7.74 12.14
CA VAL A 55 -21.37 -7.21 13.31
C VAL A 55 -20.05 -7.95 13.46
N ASN A 56 -18.94 -7.21 13.41
CA ASN A 56 -17.59 -7.75 13.61
C ASN A 56 -17.00 -7.15 14.89
N VAL A 57 -16.65 -8.01 15.85
CA VAL A 57 -16.01 -7.62 17.10
C VAL A 57 -14.54 -8.01 17.03
N TYR A 58 -13.66 -7.03 17.25
CA TYR A 58 -12.21 -7.16 17.12
C TYR A 58 -11.48 -7.10 18.47
N GLU A 59 -12.21 -7.19 19.58
CA GLU A 59 -11.67 -7.18 20.95
C GLU A 59 -10.67 -6.03 21.15
N ASN A 60 -9.37 -6.31 21.28
CA ASN A 60 -8.33 -5.30 21.53
C ASN A 60 -7.57 -4.84 20.27
N GLN A 61 -7.99 -5.24 19.07
CA GLN A 61 -7.31 -4.82 17.84
C GLN A 61 -7.70 -3.38 17.46
N LEU A 62 -6.72 -2.60 17.00
CA LEU A 62 -6.92 -1.20 16.64
C LEU A 62 -7.84 -1.06 15.41
N ILE A 63 -8.91 -0.27 15.56
CA ILE A 63 -9.70 0.26 14.45
C ILE A 63 -9.37 1.75 14.32
N MET A 64 -8.98 2.19 13.12
CA MET A 64 -8.59 3.57 12.84
C MET A 64 -8.97 4.00 11.42
N PRO A 65 -9.00 5.30 11.10
CA PRO A 65 -9.03 5.76 9.73
C PRO A 65 -7.93 5.09 8.91
N GLY A 66 -8.24 4.74 7.66
CA GLY A 66 -7.22 4.27 6.73
C GLY A 66 -6.17 5.35 6.49
N PHE A 67 -4.95 4.93 6.17
CA PHE A 67 -3.90 5.87 5.78
C PHE A 67 -4.27 6.60 4.49
N GLN A 68 -4.03 7.91 4.47
CA GLN A 68 -4.14 8.74 3.27
C GLN A 68 -2.76 9.26 2.90
N ASP A 69 -2.30 8.87 1.72
CA ASP A 69 -1.05 9.36 1.15
C ASP A 69 -1.37 10.52 0.18
N PHE A 70 -0.82 11.71 0.47
CA PHE A 70 -1.02 12.91 -0.34
C PHE A 70 0.03 13.09 -1.44
N HIS A 71 1.08 12.26 -1.45
CA HIS A 71 2.16 12.39 -2.41
C HIS A 71 2.76 11.02 -2.74
N LEU A 72 2.22 10.41 -3.79
CA LEU A 72 2.66 9.11 -4.28
C LEU A 72 3.00 9.18 -5.77
N HIS A 73 4.16 8.65 -6.15
CA HIS A 73 4.49 8.36 -7.55
C HIS A 73 4.04 6.96 -7.94
N LEU A 74 2.72 6.71 -7.99
CA LEU A 74 2.17 5.35 -8.18
C LEU A 74 2.69 4.66 -9.45
N PHE A 75 2.73 5.38 -10.57
CA PHE A 75 3.24 4.83 -11.83
C PHE A 75 4.71 4.46 -11.74
N LEU A 76 5.55 5.34 -11.18
CA LEU A 76 6.98 5.08 -11.04
C LEU A 76 7.26 3.94 -10.06
N GLY A 77 6.50 3.87 -8.95
CA GLY A 77 6.59 2.77 -8.00
C GLY A 77 6.13 1.43 -8.59
N SER A 78 5.10 1.44 -9.43
CA SER A 78 4.68 0.22 -10.15
C SER A 78 5.73 -0.21 -11.16
N LEU A 79 6.27 0.76 -11.90
CA LEU A 79 7.30 0.52 -12.91
C LEU A 79 8.58 -0.04 -12.27
N SER A 80 8.99 0.47 -11.10
CA SER A 80 10.20 0.00 -10.41
C SER A 80 10.09 -1.45 -9.91
N GLN A 81 8.88 -1.93 -9.57
CA GLN A 81 8.65 -3.35 -9.25
C GLN A 81 8.78 -4.25 -10.48
N ASP A 82 8.53 -3.71 -11.67
CA ASP A 82 8.58 -4.43 -12.94
C ASP A 82 9.82 -4.07 -13.78
N SER A 83 10.90 -3.69 -13.11
CA SER A 83 12.16 -3.23 -13.71
C SER A 83 13.37 -3.92 -13.10
N VAL A 84 14.52 -3.80 -13.76
CA VAL A 84 15.80 -4.28 -13.23
C VAL A 84 16.21 -3.40 -12.04
N TRP A 85 16.41 -4.02 -10.87
CA TRP A 85 16.90 -3.33 -9.68
C TRP A 85 18.44 -3.35 -9.64
N LEU A 86 19.10 -2.26 -10.06
CA LEU A 86 20.54 -2.24 -10.32
C LEU A 86 21.40 -1.78 -9.12
N ILE A 87 20.80 -1.54 -7.95
CA ILE A 87 21.56 -1.00 -6.80
C ILE A 87 22.61 -1.97 -6.27
N ASP A 88 22.39 -3.28 -6.48
CA ASP A 88 23.24 -4.33 -5.92
C ASP A 88 24.51 -4.55 -6.76
N ALA A 89 24.53 -4.09 -8.02
CA ALA A 89 25.66 -4.24 -8.91
C ALA A 89 26.94 -3.60 -8.34
N LYS A 90 28.06 -4.30 -8.48
CA LYS A 90 29.41 -3.89 -8.04
C LYS A 90 30.34 -3.55 -9.20
N SER A 91 29.86 -3.65 -10.44
CA SER A 91 30.62 -3.26 -11.63
C SER A 91 29.71 -2.96 -12.83
N GLU A 92 30.31 -2.40 -13.88
CA GLU A 92 29.67 -2.24 -15.20
C GLU A 92 29.23 -3.58 -15.78
N GLN A 93 30.09 -4.60 -15.64
CA GLN A 93 29.84 -5.95 -16.13
C GLN A 93 28.65 -6.60 -15.42
N GLU A 94 28.61 -6.53 -14.09
CA GLU A 94 27.48 -7.04 -13.31
C GLU A 94 26.18 -6.31 -13.66
N THR A 95 26.24 -4.98 -13.85
CA THR A 95 25.09 -4.18 -14.28
C THR A 95 24.55 -4.70 -15.63
N ALA A 96 25.44 -4.91 -16.61
CA ALA A 96 25.06 -5.44 -17.92
C ALA A 96 24.47 -6.85 -17.83
N GLU A 97 25.04 -7.73 -17.00
CA GLU A 97 24.57 -9.09 -16.77
C GLU A 97 23.19 -9.13 -16.11
N MET A 98 22.94 -8.24 -15.15
CA MET A 98 21.61 -8.09 -14.52
C MET A 98 20.57 -7.62 -15.54
N VAL A 99 20.91 -6.63 -16.38
CA VAL A 99 20.01 -6.16 -17.44
C VAL A 99 19.73 -7.27 -18.46
N LYS A 100 20.77 -8.00 -18.89
CA LYS A 100 20.65 -9.11 -19.83
C LYS A 100 19.78 -10.23 -19.26
N THR A 101 20.04 -10.66 -18.03
CA THR A 101 19.26 -11.73 -17.38
C THR A 101 17.78 -11.37 -17.31
N PHE A 102 17.47 -10.11 -17.00
CA PHE A 102 16.10 -9.63 -17.00
C PHE A 102 15.49 -9.63 -18.41
N ALA A 103 16.22 -9.13 -19.42
CA ALA A 103 15.79 -9.14 -20.82
C ALA A 103 15.50 -10.56 -21.33
N ASP A 104 16.39 -11.50 -21.06
CA ASP A 104 16.28 -12.91 -21.48
C ASP A 104 15.05 -13.59 -20.83
N SER A 105 14.65 -13.16 -19.63
CA SER A 105 13.44 -13.64 -18.96
C SER A 105 12.14 -13.08 -19.56
N ARG A 106 12.23 -12.05 -20.41
CA ARG A 106 11.09 -11.31 -20.98
C ARG A 106 11.29 -11.03 -22.48
N PRO A 107 11.38 -12.08 -23.33
CA PRO A 107 11.77 -11.93 -24.73
C PRO A 107 10.78 -11.14 -25.60
N ASN A 108 9.56 -10.91 -25.12
CA ASN A 108 8.51 -10.17 -25.84
C ASN A 108 8.40 -8.71 -25.40
N ASP A 109 9.12 -8.31 -24.35
CA ASP A 109 9.05 -6.94 -23.86
C ASP A 109 9.82 -6.01 -24.81
N PRO A 110 9.19 -4.93 -25.31
CA PRO A 110 9.84 -4.03 -26.27
C PRO A 110 10.95 -3.18 -25.63
N TRP A 111 10.93 -3.04 -24.29
CA TRP A 111 11.88 -2.22 -23.54
C TRP A 111 12.25 -2.92 -22.23
N VAL A 112 13.53 -2.85 -21.90
CA VAL A 112 14.02 -3.18 -20.56
C VAL A 112 14.27 -1.87 -19.83
N ILE A 113 13.65 -1.73 -18.66
CA ILE A 113 13.77 -0.54 -17.82
C ILE A 113 14.52 -0.95 -16.56
N GLY A 114 15.49 -0.13 -16.14
CA GLY A 114 16.30 -0.35 -14.96
C GLY A 114 16.26 0.85 -14.02
N PHE A 115 16.31 0.58 -12.72
CA PHE A 115 16.32 1.59 -11.66
C PHE A 115 17.56 1.48 -10.79
N SER A 116 17.87 2.57 -10.11
CA SER A 116 18.82 2.60 -9.00
C SER A 116 20.26 2.22 -9.38
N TRP A 117 20.67 2.43 -10.64
CA TRP A 117 22.08 2.36 -11.01
C TRP A 117 22.86 3.34 -10.13
N TYR A 118 23.82 2.82 -9.36
CA TYR A 118 24.69 3.67 -8.55
C TYR A 118 26.16 3.22 -8.53
N HIS A 119 26.97 3.81 -9.41
CA HIS A 119 28.39 3.43 -9.60
C HIS A 119 29.29 3.66 -8.37
N VAL A 120 28.81 4.38 -7.35
CA VAL A 120 29.55 4.60 -6.09
C VAL A 120 29.73 3.29 -5.32
N PHE A 121 28.85 2.31 -5.51
CA PHE A 121 28.94 0.99 -4.90
C PHE A 121 29.80 0.00 -5.68
N TRP A 122 30.41 0.43 -6.78
CA TRP A 122 31.25 -0.44 -7.59
C TRP A 122 32.67 -0.55 -7.02
N ASP A 123 33.24 -1.75 -7.11
CA ASP A 123 34.59 -2.02 -6.65
C ASP A 123 35.62 -1.27 -7.52
N GLU A 124 35.38 -1.24 -8.83
CA GLU A 124 36.12 -0.43 -9.79
C GLU A 124 35.29 0.77 -10.25
N LYS A 125 35.77 1.99 -9.99
CA LYS A 125 35.04 3.24 -10.29
C LYS A 125 35.14 3.68 -11.76
N ASN A 126 35.58 2.78 -12.65
CA ASN A 126 35.65 3.04 -14.07
C ASN A 126 34.28 2.80 -14.70
N CYS A 127 33.42 3.84 -14.69
CA CYS A 127 32.15 3.79 -15.38
C CYS A 127 32.32 4.33 -16.80
N ARG A 128 32.31 3.47 -17.81
CA ARG A 128 32.06 3.92 -19.18
C ARG A 128 30.55 4.09 -19.30
N ILE A 129 30.10 5.34 -19.49
CA ILE A 129 28.68 5.75 -19.44
C ILE A 129 27.81 5.04 -20.51
N VAL A 130 28.39 4.23 -21.40
CA VAL A 130 27.68 3.59 -22.51
C VAL A 130 27.81 2.07 -22.42
N LEU A 131 26.82 1.42 -21.79
CA LEU A 131 26.63 -0.02 -21.91
C LEU A 131 26.25 -0.35 -23.36
N HIS A 132 27.17 -0.92 -24.12
CA HIS A 132 26.86 -1.54 -25.41
C HIS A 132 26.39 -2.97 -25.15
N LEU A 133 25.07 -3.15 -25.04
CA LEU A 133 24.45 -4.47 -25.09
C LEU A 133 24.35 -4.89 -26.55
N THR A 134 25.42 -5.45 -27.10
CA THR A 134 25.36 -6.10 -28.42
C THR A 134 24.78 -7.50 -28.27
N SER A 135 23.79 -7.79 -29.10
CA SER A 135 23.16 -9.11 -29.28
C SER A 135 24.15 -10.21 -29.63
#